data_AF-A0A0G1YYB1-F1
#
_entry.id   AF-A0A0G1YYB1-F1
#
_cell.length_a   1.000
_cell.length_b   1.000
_cell.length_c   1.000
_cell.angle_alpha   90.00
_cell.angle_beta   90.00
_cell.angle_gamma   90.00
#
_symmetry.space_group_name_H-M   'P 1'
#
loop_
_entity.id
_entity.type
_entity.pdbx_description
1 polymer ?
#
loop_
_entity_poly.entity_id
_entity_poly.type
_entity_poly.pdbx_seq_one_letter_code
_entity_poly.pdbx_strand_id
1 'polypeptide(L)' 'MDFETVRLWAAMGTIMIGAIGPAIAIGMIGSRSAEAIGRNPEAAPKIQTAMILALAFAEAIAIYALVVALIIKFV' A
#
# COMPACT_ATOMS: atom_id res chain seq x y z
N MET A 1 15.27 -17.22 22.07
CA MET A 1 13.98 -16.54 21.82
C MET A 1 12.90 -17.57 22.05
N ASP A 2 11.87 -17.21 22.82
CA ASP A 2 10.65 -18.02 22.86
C ASP A 2 9.86 -17.89 21.55
N PHE A 3 8.89 -18.79 21.36
CA PHE A 3 8.10 -18.88 20.14
C PHE A 3 7.24 -17.63 19.88
N GLU A 4 6.75 -17.00 20.95
CA GLU A 4 5.94 -15.78 20.86
C GLU A 4 6.75 -14.60 20.31
N THR A 5 7.97 -14.44 20.82
CA THR A 5 8.92 -13.43 20.33
C THR A 5 9.20 -13.64 18.84
N VAL A 6 9.42 -14.88 18.40
CA VAL A 6 9.65 -15.19 16.97
C VAL A 6 8.45 -14.80 16.11
N ARG A 7 7.21 -15.12 16.54
CA ARG A 7 5.98 -14.74 15.83
C ARG A 7 5.84 -13.23 15.69
N LEU A 8 6.13 -12.47 16.75
CA LEU A 8 6.06 -11.01 16.73
C LEU A 8 7.05 -10.40 15.74
N TRP A 9 8.30 -10.84 15.74
CA TRP A 9 9.32 -10.37 14.79
C TRP A 9 8.96 -10.74 13.34
N ALA A 10 8.46 -11.96 13.11
CA ALA A 10 8.03 -12.40 11.79
C ALA A 10 6.86 -11.56 11.26
N ALA A 11 5.81 -11.36 12.05
CA ALA A 11 4.66 -10.55 11.68
C ALA A 11 5.06 -9.09 11.38
N MET A 12 5.93 -8.51 12.22
CA MET A 12 6.46 -7.16 11.98
C MET A 12 7.27 -7.07 10.69
N GLY A 13 8.15 -8.04 10.45
CA GLY A 13 8.96 -8.12 9.23
C GLY A 13 8.10 -8.24 7.96
N THR A 14 7.03 -9.04 8.02
CA THR A 14 6.07 -9.18 6.91
C THR A 14 5.42 -7.85 6.56
N ILE A 15 4.92 -7.09 7.54
CA ILE A 15 4.34 -5.77 7.29
C ILE A 15 5.38 -4.81 6.72
N MET A 16 6.55 -4.71 7.36
CA MET A 16 7.58 -3.76 6.97
C MET A 16 8.00 -3.96 5.51
N ILE A 17 8.25 -5.21 5.10
CA ILE A 17 8.69 -5.51 3.73
C ILE A 17 7.51 -5.40 2.77
N GLY A 18 6.35 -5.94 3.14
CA GLY A 18 5.16 -5.97 2.29
C GLY A 18 4.56 -4.60 1.99
N ALA A 19 4.78 -3.60 2.85
CA ALA A 19 4.28 -2.24 2.65
C ALA A 19 5.17 -1.36 1.75
N ILE A 20 6.43 -1.71 1.51
CA ILE A 20 7.38 -0.86 0.74
C ILE A 20 6.89 -0.64 -0.69
N GLY A 21 6.54 -1.72 -1.39
CA GLY A 21 6.06 -1.64 -2.78
C GLY A 21 4.79 -0.78 -2.91
N PRO A 22 3.72 -1.07 -2.16
CA PRO A 22 2.52 -0.25 -2.09
C PRO A 22 2.79 1.21 -1.75
N ALA A 23 3.62 1.50 -0.74
CA ALA A 23 3.93 2.87 -0.34
C ALA A 23 4.60 3.68 -1.47
N ILE A 24 5.55 3.06 -2.18
CA ILE A 24 6.21 3.68 -3.34
C ILE A 24 5.19 3.90 -4.47
N ALA A 25 4.37 2.89 -4.79
CA ALA A 25 3.37 2.99 -5.84
C ALA A 25 2.35 4.10 -5.54
N ILE A 26 1.85 4.18 -4.30
CA ILE A 26 0.93 5.23 -3.84
C ILE A 26 1.56 6.62 -3.99
N GLY A 27 2.81 6.79 -3.54
CA GLY A 27 3.52 8.07 -3.67
C GLY A 27 3.72 8.49 -5.14
N MET A 28 4.04 7.54 -6.01
CA MET A 28 4.18 7.79 -7.44
C MET A 28 2.84 8.13 -8.11
N ILE A 29 1.78 7.37 -7.83
CA ILE A 29 0.45 7.61 -8.37
C ILE A 29 -0.05 8.99 -7.95
N GLY A 30 0.00 9.30 -6.65
CA GLY A 30 -0.47 10.58 -6.12
C GLY A 30 0.29 11.77 -6.69
N SER A 31 1.62 11.72 -6.74
CA SER A 31 2.45 12.81 -7.30
C SER A 31 2.19 13.04 -8.78
N ARG A 32 2.14 11.98 -9.60
CA ARG A 32 1.86 12.08 -11.04
C ARG A 32 0.45 12.57 -11.32
N SER A 33 -0.54 12.13 -10.55
CA SER A 33 -1.91 12.63 -10.68
C SER A 33 -2.00 14.11 -10.31
N ALA A 34 -1.32 14.55 -9.25
CA ALA A 34 -1.26 15.97 -8.87
C ALA A 34 -0.59 16.83 -9.95
N GLU A 35 0.55 16.39 -10.51
CA GLU A 35 1.23 17.06 -11.63
C GLU A 35 0.31 17.17 -12.86
N ALA A 36 -0.41 16.10 -13.20
CA ALA A 36 -1.32 16.07 -14.35
C ALA A 36 -2.51 17.01 -14.16
N ILE A 37 -3.10 17.05 -12.96
CA ILE A 37 -4.18 17.98 -12.60
C ILE A 37 -3.69 19.42 -12.65
N GLY A 38 -2.49 19.71 -12.13
CA GLY A 38 -1.92 21.06 -12.17
C GLY A 38 -1.68 21.57 -13.60
N ARG A 39 -1.38 20.68 -14.55
CA ARG A 39 -1.20 21.02 -15.97
C ARG A 39 -2.52 21.21 -16.71
N ASN A 40 -3.55 20.44 -16.36
CA ASN A 40 -4.88 20.57 -16.94
C ASN A 40 -5.97 20.38 -15.87
N PRO A 41 -6.40 21.47 -15.22
CA PRO A 41 -7.41 21.41 -14.17
C PRO A 41 -8.78 20.86 -14.64
N GLU A 42 -9.14 21.07 -15.92
CA GLU A 42 -10.41 20.59 -16.47
C GLU A 42 -10.46 19.05 -16.56
N ALA A 43 -9.31 18.39 -16.67
CA ALA A 43 -9.22 16.93 -16.70
C ALA A 43 -9.25 16.28 -15.30
N ALA A 44 -9.32 17.08 -14.23
CA ALA A 44 -9.19 16.57 -12.86
C ALA A 44 -10.16 15.45 -12.48
N PRO A 45 -11.47 15.51 -12.81
CA PRO A 45 -12.40 14.43 -12.46
C PRO A 45 -11.97 13.08 -13.05
N LYS A 46 -11.55 13.06 -14.32
CA LYS A 46 -11.11 11.84 -15.00
C LYS A 46 -9.79 11.30 -14.42
N ILE A 47 -8.85 12.19 -14.11
CA ILE A 47 -7.57 11.81 -13.49
C ILE A 47 -7.82 11.23 -12.09
N GLN A 48 -8.68 11.85 -11.29
CA GLN A 48 -9.01 11.39 -9.94
C GLN A 48 -9.67 10.01 -9.96
N THR A 49 -10.60 9.73 -10.88
CA THR A 49 -11.19 8.39 -11.00
C THR A 49 -10.13 7.32 -11.28
N ALA A 50 -9.24 7.57 -12.24
CA ALA A 50 -8.16 6.63 -12.56
C ALA A 50 -7.15 6.48 -11.40
N MET A 51 -6.82 7.59 -10.73
CA MET A 51 -5.94 7.63 -9.56
C MET A 51 -6.48 6.77 -8.42
N ILE A 52 -7.75 6.95 -8.05
CA ILE A 52 -8.39 6.21 -6.95
C ILE A 52 -8.38 4.71 -7.25
N LEU A 53 -8.70 4.30 -8.48
CA LEU A 53 -8.67 2.89 -8.87
C LEU A 53 -7.24 2.30 -8.76
N ALA A 54 -6.23 3.03 -9.24
CA ALA A 54 -4.84 2.59 -9.14
C ALA A 54 -4.36 2.51 -7.67
N LEU A 55 -4.75 3.48 -6.84
CA LEU A 55 -4.47 3.47 -5.40
C LEU A 55 -5.14 2.28 -4.71
N ALA A 56 -6.39 1.97 -5.05
CA ALA A 56 -7.10 0.82 -4.48
C ALA A 56 -6.39 -0.52 -4.80
N PHE A 57 -5.86 -0.67 -6.03
CA PHE A 57 -5.07 -1.86 -6.38
C PHE A 57 -3.71 -1.89 -5.66
N ALA A 58 -3.04 -0.75 -5.50
CA ALA A 58 -1.80 -0.68 -4.73
C ALA A 58 -2.05 -1.05 -3.25
N GLU A 59 -3.14 -0.56 -2.67
CA GLU A 59 -3.53 -0.85 -1.28
C GLU A 59 -3.90 -2.34 -1.10
N ALA A 60 -4.53 -2.97 -2.09
CA ALA A 60 -4.86 -4.40 -2.03
C ALA A 60 -3.62 -5.28 -1.83
N ILE A 61 -2.46 -4.88 -2.38
CA ILE A 61 -1.19 -5.57 -2.17
C ILE A 61 -0.72 -5.41 -0.71
N ALA A 62 -0.85 -4.23 -0.12
CA ALA A 62 -0.54 -4.00 1.30
C ALA A 62 -1.47 -4.83 2.22
N ILE A 63 -2.75 -4.96 1.86
CA ILE A 63 -3.71 -5.77 2.60
C ILE A 63 -3.29 -7.24 2.63
N TYR A 64 -2.73 -7.80 1.55
CA TYR A 64 -2.22 -9.17 1.60
C TYR A 64 -1.08 -9.34 2.61
N ALA A 65 -0.16 -8.38 2.71
CA ALA A 65 0.88 -8.39 3.74
C ALA A 65 0.27 -8.31 5.16
N LEU A 66 -0.76 -7.48 5.35
CA LEU A 66 -1.50 -7.41 6.60
C LEU A 66 -2.17 -8.73 6.97
N VAL A 67 -2.86 -9.36 6.03
CA VAL A 67 -3.52 -10.65 6.25
C VAL A 67 -2.50 -11.73 6.65
N VAL A 68 -1.37 -11.81 5.95
CA VAL A 68 -0.31 -12.78 6.30
C VAL A 68 0.28 -12.50 7.69
N ALA A 69 0.54 -11.23 8.04
CA ALA A 69 1.04 -10.88 9.36
C ALA A 69 0.05 -11.23 10.48
N LEU A 70 -1.26 -11.05 10.25
CA LEU A 70 -2.30 -11.45 11.19
C LEU A 70 -2.36 -12.97 11.34
N ILE A 71 -2.22 -13.73 10.25
CA ILE A 71 -2.13 -15.19 10.30
C ILE A 71 -0.93 -15.61 11.15
N ILE A 72 0.26 -15.05 10.91
CA ILE A 72 1.47 -15.36 11.70
C ILE A 72 1.27 -15.10 13.20
N LYS A 73 0.55 -14.03 13.54
CA LYS A 73 0.33 -13.62 14.93
C LYS A 73 -0.71 -14.48 15.66
N PHE A 74 -1.80 -14.84 14.98
CA PHE A 74 -3.00 -15.39 15.64
C PHE A 74 -3.27 -16.87 15.33
N VAL A 75 -2.61 -17.45 14.34
CA VAL A 75 -2.73 -18.86 13.94
C VAL A 75 -1.43 -19.58 14.27
#